data_AF-A0A533ZTW8-F1
#
_entry.id   AF-A0A533ZTW8-F1
#
_cell.length_a   1.000
_cell.length_b   1.000
_cell.length_c   1.000
_cell.angle_alpha   90.00
_cell.angle_beta   90.00
_cell.angle_gamma   90.00
#
_symmetry.space_group_name_H-M   'P 1'
#
loop_
_entity.id
_entity.type
_entity.pdbx_description
1 polymer ?
#
loop_
_entity_poly.entity_id
_entity_poly.type
_entity_poly.pdbx_seq_one_letter_code
_entity_poly.pdbx_strand_id
1 'polypeptide(L)'
;MEFSISPEMMFIHFSHFDQSLKCFPDKYHSLFFTKDGVIPQHFGYVCPICVTNCFMVDKDGLHYTSDFSLDHFPPESSGGKLKMLVCKKCNSEAGHSYNFSLKEKLEHISFNKKIPLSTLNAKSEITDVQGWYHSAMTIREDGETEISFKPNPKKKLPPLDDWIEESKNSFDWKANMTFGIPDDKKVSKSLLKAAYLYCFLNFGYEFIYSSNGEFFRKVLNGEVEYPITV
;
A
#
# COMPACT_ATOMS: atom_id res chain seq x y z
N MET A 1 -15.20 -3.74 23.22
CA MET A 1 -14.56 -3.79 21.89
C MET A 1 -13.74 -2.53 21.80
N GLU A 2 -12.41 -2.61 21.85
CA GLU A 2 -11.56 -1.44 21.62
C GLU A 2 -11.70 -1.04 20.14
N PHE A 3 -12.26 0.13 19.90
CA PHE A 3 -12.39 0.66 18.55
C PHE A 3 -11.00 1.02 18.03
N SER A 4 -10.65 0.52 16.85
CA SER A 4 -9.40 0.92 16.17
C SER A 4 -9.42 2.37 15.68
N ILE A 5 -10.58 3.04 15.73
CA ILE A 5 -10.81 4.41 15.27
C ILE A 5 -11.69 5.14 16.30
N SER A 6 -11.35 6.38 16.61
CA SER A 6 -12.10 7.18 17.57
C SER A 6 -13.42 7.73 16.96
N PRO A 7 -14.46 7.94 17.78
CA PRO A 7 -15.71 8.57 17.33
C PRO A 7 -15.51 9.92 16.62
N GLU A 8 -14.52 10.72 17.05
CA GLU A 8 -14.19 12.02 16.45
C GLU A 8 -13.70 11.87 15.01
N MET A 9 -12.84 10.86 14.75
CA MET A 9 -12.33 10.59 13.41
C MET A 9 -13.45 10.16 12.46
N MET A 10 -14.40 9.38 12.95
CA MET A 10 -15.60 9.01 12.18
C MET A 10 -16.44 10.24 11.85
N PHE A 11 -16.67 11.11 12.85
CA PHE A 11 -17.44 12.35 12.68
C PHE A 11 -16.83 13.30 11.65
N ILE A 12 -15.49 13.45 11.62
CA ILE A 12 -14.78 14.26 10.62
C ILE A 12 -15.05 13.73 9.21
N HIS A 13 -14.88 12.43 8.98
CA HIS A 13 -15.10 11.84 7.65
C HIS A 13 -16.57 11.92 7.24
N PHE A 14 -17.50 11.71 8.16
CA PHE A 14 -18.92 11.91 7.90
C PHE A 14 -19.20 13.34 7.45
N SER A 15 -18.80 14.32 8.25
CA SER A 15 -19.07 15.75 7.99
C SER A 15 -18.44 16.22 6.68
N HIS A 16 -17.32 15.63 6.26
CA HIS A 16 -16.65 15.98 5.02
C HIS A 16 -17.35 15.41 3.78
N PHE A 17 -17.98 14.23 3.88
CA PHE A 17 -18.56 13.53 2.71
C PHE A 17 -20.09 13.46 2.69
N ASP A 18 -20.79 13.98 3.71
CA ASP A 18 -22.24 13.91 3.88
C ASP A 18 -23.03 14.43 2.67
N GLN A 19 -22.59 15.54 2.06
CA GLN A 19 -23.26 16.13 0.90
C GLN A 19 -23.15 15.20 -0.30
N SER A 20 -21.96 14.68 -0.57
CA SER A 20 -21.73 13.79 -1.72
C SER A 20 -22.46 12.44 -1.57
N LEU A 21 -22.70 11.99 -0.34
CA LEU A 21 -23.51 10.80 -0.06
C LEU A 21 -24.97 10.96 -0.48
N LYS A 22 -25.50 12.18 -0.53
CA LYS A 22 -26.89 12.43 -0.97
C LYS A 22 -27.08 12.14 -2.45
N CYS A 23 -26.01 12.17 -3.24
CA CYS A 23 -26.00 11.84 -4.67
C CYS A 23 -25.89 10.32 -4.90
N PHE A 24 -26.49 9.53 -4.00
CA PHE A 24 -26.41 8.08 -3.98
C PHE A 24 -27.12 7.49 -5.21
N PRO A 25 -26.46 6.63 -6.01
CA PRO A 25 -27.15 5.96 -7.10
C PRO A 25 -28.09 4.88 -6.57
N ASP A 26 -29.30 4.82 -7.15
CA ASP A 26 -30.33 3.84 -6.79
C ASP A 26 -29.82 2.38 -6.80
N LYS A 27 -28.89 2.05 -7.70
CA LYS A 27 -28.30 0.70 -7.82
C LYS A 27 -27.56 0.22 -6.56
N TYR A 28 -27.23 1.12 -5.64
CA TYR A 28 -26.56 0.78 -4.38
C TYR A 28 -27.51 0.77 -3.17
N HIS A 29 -28.78 1.17 -3.31
CA HIS A 29 -29.73 1.24 -2.19
C HIS A 29 -29.88 -0.10 -1.47
N SER A 30 -29.91 -1.21 -2.19
CA SER A 30 -30.07 -2.55 -1.61
C SER A 30 -28.92 -2.99 -0.70
N LEU A 31 -27.75 -2.32 -0.76
CA LEU A 31 -26.64 -2.59 0.16
C LEU A 31 -26.91 -2.02 1.57
N PHE A 32 -27.81 -1.05 1.69
CA PHE A 32 -28.06 -0.30 2.93
C PHE A 32 -29.49 -0.50 3.45
N PHE A 33 -30.44 -0.58 2.53
CA PHE A 33 -31.86 -0.68 2.84
C PHE A 33 -32.34 -2.09 2.49
N THR A 34 -32.53 -2.91 3.52
CA THR A 34 -33.03 -4.29 3.40
C THR A 34 -34.55 -4.38 3.38
N LYS A 35 -35.26 -3.26 3.60
CA LYS A 35 -36.72 -3.16 3.50
C LYS A 35 -37.11 -1.92 2.70
N ASP A 36 -37.94 -2.14 1.69
CA ASP A 36 -38.61 -1.07 0.95
C ASP A 36 -39.45 -0.22 1.89
N GLY A 37 -39.28 1.10 1.84
CA GLY A 37 -40.34 2.04 2.26
C GLY A 37 -40.04 2.98 3.42
N VAL A 38 -38.93 2.87 4.13
CA VAL A 38 -38.48 3.94 5.04
C VAL A 38 -37.00 4.10 4.83
N ILE A 39 -36.58 5.20 4.22
CA ILE A 39 -35.19 5.69 4.24
C ILE A 39 -35.10 6.49 5.53
N PRO A 40 -34.57 5.96 6.63
CA PRO A 40 -34.37 6.77 7.80
C PRO A 40 -33.27 7.79 7.47
N GLN A 41 -33.28 8.93 8.15
CA GLN A 41 -32.15 9.87 8.08
C GLN A 41 -30.94 9.20 8.72
N HIS A 42 -30.23 8.38 7.94
CA HIS A 42 -29.03 7.68 8.33
C HIS A 42 -27.83 8.41 7.74
N PHE A 43 -26.79 8.56 8.56
CA PHE A 43 -25.49 9.02 8.11
C PHE A 43 -24.60 7.80 7.97
N GLY A 44 -24.25 7.45 6.72
CA GLY A 44 -23.49 6.25 6.40
C GLY A 44 -22.21 6.58 5.65
N TYR A 45 -21.09 6.01 6.06
CA TYR A 45 -19.82 6.09 5.33
C TYR A 45 -19.58 4.75 4.66
N VAL A 46 -19.29 4.77 3.37
CA VAL A 46 -19.01 3.58 2.57
C VAL A 46 -17.53 3.57 2.22
N CYS A 47 -16.87 2.43 2.44
CA CYS A 47 -15.49 2.24 2.06
C CYS A 47 -15.31 2.62 0.57
N PRO A 48 -14.43 3.58 0.26
CA PRO A 48 -14.35 4.11 -1.08
C PRO A 48 -13.79 3.09 -2.08
N ILE A 49 -13.04 2.09 -1.61
CA ILE A 49 -12.39 1.09 -2.46
C ILE A 49 -13.37 -0.02 -2.86
N CYS A 50 -14.11 -0.61 -1.92
CA CYS A 50 -14.98 -1.74 -2.22
C CYS A 50 -16.44 -1.38 -2.47
N VAL A 51 -16.88 -0.18 -2.06
CA VAL A 51 -18.28 0.29 -2.14
C VAL A 51 -19.33 -0.64 -1.54
N THR A 52 -18.92 -1.58 -0.68
CA THR A 52 -19.78 -2.58 -0.04
C THR A 52 -19.72 -2.51 1.48
N ASN A 53 -18.53 -2.30 2.05
CA ASN A 53 -18.38 -2.17 3.49
C ASN A 53 -18.72 -0.76 3.92
N CYS A 54 -19.44 -0.61 5.02
CA CYS A 54 -19.91 0.67 5.50
C CYS A 54 -20.02 0.69 7.02
N PHE A 55 -20.21 1.90 7.54
CA PHE A 55 -20.73 2.12 8.88
C PHE A 55 -21.80 3.19 8.87
N MET A 56 -22.83 3.01 9.69
CA MET A 56 -24.02 3.84 9.71
C MET A 56 -24.36 4.22 11.15
N VAL A 57 -24.72 5.49 11.35
CA VAL A 57 -25.26 5.98 12.62
C VAL A 57 -26.76 6.19 12.45
N ASP A 58 -27.52 5.64 13.39
CA ASP A 58 -28.95 5.84 13.52
C ASP A 58 -29.37 6.03 14.99
N LYS A 59 -30.68 6.07 15.23
CA LYS A 59 -31.26 6.23 16.58
C LYS A 59 -30.94 5.06 17.53
N ASP A 60 -30.68 3.87 16.99
CA ASP A 60 -30.46 2.64 17.72
C ASP A 60 -28.96 2.41 17.96
N GLY A 61 -28.10 3.17 17.27
CA GLY A 61 -26.69 3.29 17.56
C GLY A 61 -25.83 3.32 16.31
N LEU A 62 -24.64 2.74 16.43
CA LEU A 62 -23.62 2.75 15.39
C LEU A 62 -23.39 1.32 14.89
N HIS A 63 -23.62 1.13 13.60
CA HIS A 63 -23.62 -0.18 12.94
C HIS A 63 -22.48 -0.24 11.93
N TYR A 64 -21.81 -1.39 11.81
CA TYR A 64 -20.69 -1.58 10.89
C TYR A 64 -20.82 -2.92 10.17
N THR A 65 -20.50 -2.96 8.88
CA THR A 65 -20.35 -4.21 8.15
C THR A 65 -18.91 -4.74 8.13
N SER A 66 -17.93 -3.92 8.53
CA SER A 66 -16.56 -4.36 8.83
C SER A 66 -15.80 -3.35 9.69
N ASP A 67 -14.62 -3.75 10.16
CA ASP A 67 -13.62 -2.82 10.72
C ASP A 67 -13.09 -1.85 9.65
N PHE A 68 -12.75 -0.64 10.07
CA PHE A 68 -12.10 0.38 9.25
C PHE A 68 -10.73 0.74 9.81
N SER A 69 -9.86 1.28 8.96
CA SER A 69 -8.55 1.81 9.35
C SER A 69 -8.17 3.00 8.46
N LEU A 70 -7.22 3.81 8.94
CA LEU A 70 -6.62 4.87 8.12
C LEU A 70 -5.60 4.24 7.17
N ASP A 71 -5.74 4.55 5.90
CA ASP A 71 -4.86 4.08 4.83
C ASP A 71 -4.12 5.28 4.22
N HIS A 72 -2.80 5.15 4.12
CA HIS A 72 -1.95 6.18 3.56
C HIS A 72 -1.98 6.13 2.04
N PHE A 73 -2.16 7.27 1.40
CA PHE A 73 -2.13 7.37 -0.05
C PHE A 73 -1.30 8.59 -0.54
N PRO A 74 -0.21 8.38 -1.29
CA PRO A 74 0.50 7.11 -1.52
C PRO A 74 0.85 6.38 -0.19
N PRO A 75 1.28 5.11 -0.22
CA PRO A 75 1.69 4.39 0.99
C PRO A 75 2.73 5.16 1.81
N GLU A 76 2.62 5.11 3.13
CA GLU A 76 3.55 5.77 4.07
C GLU A 76 5.01 5.34 3.82
N SER A 77 5.20 4.06 3.52
CA SER A 77 6.51 3.48 3.19
C SER A 77 7.15 4.09 1.94
N SER A 78 6.36 4.76 1.10
CA SER A 78 6.80 5.52 -0.08
C SER A 78 6.78 7.04 0.15
N GLY A 79 6.65 7.49 1.41
CA GLY A 79 6.65 8.89 1.80
C GLY A 79 5.28 9.59 1.75
N GLY A 80 4.17 8.85 1.56
CA GLY A 80 2.84 9.44 1.54
C GLY A 80 2.36 9.90 2.91
N LYS A 81 1.65 11.04 2.94
CA LYS A 81 1.21 11.71 4.18
C LYS A 81 -0.30 11.82 4.32
N LEU A 82 -1.04 11.78 3.20
CA LEU A 82 -2.50 11.83 3.22
C LEU A 82 -3.04 10.49 3.71
N LYS A 83 -4.16 10.55 4.42
CA LYS A 83 -4.84 9.39 5.00
C LYS A 83 -6.30 9.39 4.61
N MET A 84 -6.84 8.23 4.25
CA MET A 84 -8.26 8.03 4.00
C MET A 84 -8.78 6.91 4.88
N LEU A 85 -9.99 7.08 5.39
CA LEU A 85 -10.69 6.00 6.06
C LEU A 85 -11.11 4.93 5.04
N VAL A 86 -10.67 3.70 5.20
CA VAL A 86 -11.09 2.58 4.32
C VAL A 86 -11.35 1.34 5.17
N CYS A 87 -12.06 0.35 4.64
CA CYS A 87 -12.23 -0.89 5.38
C CYS A 87 -10.89 -1.63 5.53
N LYS A 88 -10.70 -2.28 6.67
CA LYS A 88 -9.44 -2.98 7.02
C LYS A 88 -9.06 -4.03 5.98
N LYS A 89 -10.06 -4.73 5.42
CA LYS A 89 -9.88 -5.69 4.32
C LYS A 89 -9.21 -5.05 3.11
N CYS A 90 -9.74 -3.93 2.60
CA CYS A 90 -9.16 -3.23 1.45
C CYS A 90 -7.77 -2.66 1.73
N ASN A 91 -7.55 -2.13 2.95
CA ASN A 91 -6.25 -1.62 3.36
C ASN A 91 -5.20 -2.74 3.34
N SER A 92 -5.44 -3.83 4.07
CA SER A 92 -4.53 -4.96 4.18
C SER A 92 -4.27 -5.62 2.83
N GLU A 93 -5.31 -5.88 2.04
CA GLU A 93 -5.19 -6.49 0.71
C GLU A 93 -4.28 -5.65 -0.20
N ALA A 94 -4.51 -4.34 -0.27
CA ALA A 94 -3.67 -3.45 -1.07
C ALA A 94 -2.20 -3.44 -0.58
N GLY A 95 -2.01 -3.43 0.74
CA GLY A 95 -0.71 -3.51 1.41
C GLY A 95 0.11 -4.72 0.96
N HIS A 96 -0.51 -5.91 0.99
CA HIS A 96 0.13 -7.17 0.64
C HIS A 96 0.27 -7.38 -0.88
N SER A 97 -0.68 -6.90 -1.67
CA SER A 97 -0.77 -7.29 -3.09
C SER A 97 0.00 -6.38 -4.04
N TYR A 98 0.08 -5.06 -3.77
CA TYR A 98 0.73 -4.13 -4.71
C TYR A 98 1.36 -2.86 -4.11
N ASN A 99 0.94 -2.41 -2.93
CA ASN A 99 1.45 -1.15 -2.36
C ASN A 99 2.95 -1.18 -2.03
N PHE A 100 3.49 -2.35 -1.69
CA PHE A 100 4.92 -2.52 -1.41
C PHE A 100 5.80 -2.23 -2.63
N SER A 101 5.31 -2.52 -3.85
CA SER A 101 6.10 -2.39 -5.08
C SER A 101 6.44 -0.95 -5.42
N LEU A 102 5.64 0.03 -4.97
CA LEU A 102 5.97 1.45 -5.16
C LEU A 102 7.25 1.83 -4.39
N LYS A 103 7.39 1.35 -3.15
CA LYS A 103 8.60 1.57 -2.36
C LYS A 103 9.82 0.94 -3.05
N GLU A 104 9.70 -0.31 -3.48
CA GLU A 104 10.77 -1.01 -4.20
C GLU A 104 11.19 -0.22 -5.46
N LYS A 105 10.22 0.30 -6.23
CA LYS A 105 10.53 1.14 -7.40
C LYS A 105 11.30 2.40 -7.04
N LEU A 106 10.93 3.09 -5.96
CA LEU A 106 11.63 4.28 -5.49
C LEU A 106 13.04 3.95 -5.00
N GLU A 107 13.24 2.83 -4.30
CA GLU A 107 14.55 2.34 -3.88
C GLU A 107 15.44 2.10 -5.12
N HIS A 108 14.92 1.41 -6.15
CA HIS A 108 15.63 1.21 -7.43
C HIS A 108 15.98 2.50 -8.15
N ILE A 109 15.03 3.42 -8.28
CA ILE A 109 15.28 4.72 -8.94
C ILE A 109 16.35 5.50 -8.20
N SER A 110 16.28 5.51 -6.86
CA SER A 110 17.23 6.25 -6.02
C SER A 110 18.65 5.70 -6.14
N PHE A 111 18.77 4.37 -6.09
CA PHE A 111 20.06 3.69 -6.25
C PHE A 111 20.66 3.91 -7.64
N ASN A 112 19.87 3.74 -8.70
CA ASN A 112 20.33 3.96 -10.08
C ASN A 112 20.76 5.42 -10.33
N LYS A 113 20.15 6.38 -9.63
CA LYS A 113 20.53 7.80 -9.66
C LYS A 113 21.73 8.13 -8.76
N LYS A 114 22.32 7.14 -8.08
CA LYS A 114 23.40 7.32 -7.10
C LYS A 114 23.06 8.34 -6.01
N ILE A 115 21.81 8.34 -5.54
CA ILE A 115 21.42 9.19 -4.40
C ILE A 115 22.16 8.67 -3.15
N PRO A 116 22.88 9.53 -2.41
CA PRO A 116 23.56 9.12 -1.17
C PRO A 116 22.62 8.40 -0.21
N LEU A 117 23.13 7.35 0.44
CA LEU A 117 22.43 6.48 1.39
C LEU A 117 21.25 5.70 0.80
N SER A 118 21.07 5.70 -0.52
CA SER A 118 20.10 4.81 -1.16
C SER A 118 20.60 3.36 -1.13
N THR A 119 19.68 2.43 -0.85
CA THR A 119 20.00 1.01 -0.66
C THR A 119 19.18 0.13 -1.60
N LEU A 120 19.81 -0.90 -2.15
CA LEU A 120 19.16 -2.02 -2.83
C LEU A 120 19.41 -3.32 -2.07
N ASN A 121 18.33 -4.03 -1.76
CA ASN A 121 18.40 -5.37 -1.21
C ASN A 121 18.66 -6.40 -2.31
N ALA A 122 19.48 -7.38 -2.01
CA ALA A 122 19.86 -8.44 -2.92
C ALA A 122 19.95 -9.78 -2.20
N LYS A 123 20.07 -10.84 -3.00
CA LYS A 123 20.55 -12.14 -2.55
C LYS A 123 21.93 -12.38 -3.14
N SER A 124 22.88 -12.73 -2.30
CA SER A 124 24.24 -13.10 -2.71
C SER A 124 24.46 -14.60 -2.58
N GLU A 125 25.08 -15.19 -3.59
CA GLU A 125 25.72 -16.49 -3.54
C GLU A 125 27.22 -16.26 -3.73
N ILE A 126 27.99 -16.57 -2.69
CA ILE A 126 29.44 -16.30 -2.67
C ILE A 126 30.16 -17.61 -3.02
N THR A 127 31.15 -17.53 -3.91
CA THR A 127 31.94 -18.70 -4.33
C THR A 127 32.59 -19.34 -3.10
N ASP A 128 32.51 -20.66 -3.01
CA ASP A 128 33.03 -21.47 -1.89
C ASP A 128 32.36 -21.22 -0.52
N VAL A 129 31.24 -20.49 -0.47
CA VAL A 129 30.44 -20.31 0.75
C VAL A 129 29.06 -20.95 0.57
N GLN A 130 28.69 -21.86 1.47
CA GLN A 130 27.47 -22.65 1.31
C GLN A 130 26.19 -21.83 1.56
N GLY A 131 25.44 -21.57 0.49
CA GLY A 131 24.05 -21.09 0.54
C GLY A 131 23.87 -19.69 -0.03
N TRP A 132 22.65 -19.17 0.09
CA TRP A 132 22.31 -17.81 -0.31
C TRP A 132 22.13 -16.93 0.92
N TYR A 133 22.57 -15.68 0.82
CA TYR A 133 22.51 -14.72 1.91
C TYR A 133 21.80 -13.45 1.49
N HIS A 134 21.08 -12.82 2.42
CA HIS A 134 20.55 -11.49 2.19
C HIS A 134 21.70 -10.49 2.24
N SER A 135 21.87 -9.75 1.15
CA SER A 135 22.87 -8.70 1.02
C SER A 135 22.19 -7.36 0.73
N ALA A 136 22.93 -6.27 0.93
CA ALA A 136 22.48 -4.93 0.60
C ALA A 136 23.61 -4.18 -0.08
N MET A 137 23.26 -3.39 -1.10
CA MET A 137 24.17 -2.44 -1.73
C MET A 137 23.73 -1.03 -1.37
N THR A 138 24.65 -0.21 -0.89
CA THR A 138 24.35 1.16 -0.46
C THR A 138 25.27 2.14 -1.18
N ILE A 139 24.71 3.23 -1.69
CA ILE A 139 25.51 4.35 -2.20
C ILE A 139 26.04 5.16 -1.00
N ARG A 140 27.35 5.22 -0.82
CA ARG A 140 28.00 6.02 0.22
C ARG A 140 27.92 7.51 -0.10
N GLU A 141 28.22 8.36 0.88
CA GLU A 141 28.20 9.81 0.70
C GLU A 141 29.20 10.32 -0.35
N ASP A 142 30.31 9.60 -0.52
CA ASP A 142 31.33 9.86 -1.56
C ASP A 142 30.92 9.36 -2.96
N GLY A 143 29.75 8.72 -3.09
CA GLY A 143 29.22 8.17 -4.34
C GLY A 143 29.75 6.79 -4.70
N GLU A 144 30.62 6.19 -3.87
CA GLU A 144 31.04 4.79 -4.02
C GLU A 144 29.90 3.84 -3.60
N THR A 145 29.96 2.61 -4.08
CA THR A 145 28.96 1.59 -3.73
C THR A 145 29.56 0.64 -2.70
N GLU A 146 28.96 0.59 -1.52
CA GLU A 146 29.26 -0.39 -0.48
C GLU A 146 28.39 -1.64 -0.68
N ILE A 147 29.00 -2.83 -0.52
CA ILE A 147 28.29 -4.10 -0.53
C ILE A 147 28.38 -4.69 0.88
N SER A 148 27.23 -4.88 1.52
CA SER A 148 27.11 -5.61 2.77
C SER A 148 26.54 -7.00 2.51
N PHE A 149 27.38 -8.04 2.59
CA PHE A 149 26.95 -9.44 2.51
C PHE A 149 26.17 -9.90 3.75
N LYS A 150 26.24 -9.14 4.85
CA LYS A 150 25.53 -9.40 6.10
C LYS A 150 24.93 -8.09 6.68
N PRO A 151 23.81 -7.59 6.12
CA PRO A 151 23.20 -6.33 6.55
C PRO A 151 22.73 -6.35 8.01
N ASN A 152 22.40 -7.53 8.55
CA ASN A 152 22.12 -7.71 9.98
C ASN A 152 23.32 -8.41 10.66
N PRO A 153 24.26 -7.67 11.26
CA PRO A 153 25.47 -8.24 11.85
C PRO A 153 25.18 -9.17 13.04
N LYS A 154 24.02 -9.03 13.70
CA LYS A 154 23.62 -9.84 14.86
C LYS A 154 23.14 -11.25 14.48
N LYS A 155 22.73 -11.47 13.22
CA LYS A 155 22.26 -12.78 12.75
C LYS A 155 23.46 -13.72 12.66
N LYS A 156 23.46 -14.86 13.35
CA LYS A 156 24.54 -15.86 13.22
C LYS A 156 24.34 -16.67 11.94
N LEU A 157 25.35 -16.69 11.07
CA LEU A 157 25.35 -17.38 9.79
C LEU A 157 26.74 -18.02 9.61
N PRO A 158 27.05 -19.14 10.31
CA PRO A 158 28.43 -19.61 10.48
C PRO A 158 29.28 -19.66 9.20
N PRO A 159 28.81 -20.25 8.07
CA PRO A 159 29.64 -20.28 6.86
C PRO A 159 29.95 -18.88 6.29
N LEU A 160 29.00 -17.94 6.43
CA LEU A 160 29.21 -16.54 6.03
C LEU A 160 30.09 -15.79 7.04
N ASP A 161 29.92 -16.06 8.33
CA ASP A 161 30.67 -15.41 9.41
C ASP A 161 32.16 -15.76 9.32
N ASP A 162 32.47 -17.03 9.09
CA ASP A 162 33.83 -17.54 8.89
C ASP A 162 34.45 -16.90 7.63
N TRP A 163 33.72 -16.88 6.52
CA TRP A 163 34.18 -16.25 5.28
C TRP A 163 34.41 -14.73 5.42
N ILE A 164 33.55 -14.00 6.15
CA ILE A 164 33.75 -12.57 6.42
C ILE A 164 35.04 -12.34 7.21
N GLU A 165 35.39 -13.22 8.16
CA GLU A 165 36.62 -13.08 8.94
C GLU A 165 37.87 -13.35 8.07
N GLU A 166 37.82 -14.41 7.26
CA GLU A 166 38.92 -14.79 6.35
C GLU A 166 39.17 -13.74 5.26
N SER A 167 38.10 -13.17 4.69
CA SER A 167 38.17 -12.19 3.61
C SER A 167 38.69 -10.81 4.03
N LYS A 168 38.83 -10.52 5.34
CA LYS A 168 39.51 -9.28 5.79
C LYS A 168 40.96 -9.19 5.32
N ASN A 169 41.59 -10.33 5.05
CA ASN A 169 43.00 -10.42 4.67
C ASN A 169 43.19 -10.72 3.17
N SER A 170 42.11 -10.90 2.40
CA SER A 170 42.16 -11.20 0.96
C SER A 170 41.00 -10.53 0.22
N PHE A 171 41.34 -9.75 -0.83
CA PHE A 171 40.35 -9.10 -1.68
C PHE A 171 39.93 -9.95 -2.89
N ASP A 172 40.43 -11.18 -3.01
CA ASP A 172 40.10 -12.09 -4.10
C ASP A 172 38.85 -12.91 -3.75
N TRP A 173 37.67 -12.34 -4.05
CA TRP A 173 36.40 -13.00 -3.87
C TRP A 173 35.49 -12.80 -5.08
N LYS A 174 34.57 -13.74 -5.25
CA LYS A 174 33.56 -13.69 -6.31
C LYS A 174 32.19 -14.03 -5.74
N ALA A 175 31.20 -13.17 -6.01
CA ALA A 175 29.82 -13.38 -5.61
C ALA A 175 28.86 -13.10 -6.77
N ASN A 176 27.83 -13.92 -6.90
CA ASN A 176 26.69 -13.66 -7.76
C ASN A 176 25.62 -12.91 -6.96
N MET A 177 25.17 -11.77 -7.47
CA MET A 177 24.17 -10.91 -6.83
C MET A 177 22.87 -10.94 -7.63
N THR A 178 21.77 -11.29 -6.98
CA THR A 178 20.42 -11.28 -7.57
C THR A 178 19.58 -10.19 -6.93
N PHE A 179 19.02 -9.31 -7.75
CA PHE A 179 18.16 -8.21 -7.32
C PHE A 179 16.70 -8.52 -7.71
N GLY A 180 15.76 -8.18 -6.83
CA GLY A 180 14.35 -8.16 -7.21
C GLY A 180 14.11 -7.02 -8.18
N ILE A 181 13.34 -7.25 -9.26
CA ILE A 181 12.90 -6.17 -10.13
C ILE A 181 11.47 -5.82 -9.71
N PRO A 182 11.16 -4.55 -9.39
CA PRO A 182 9.82 -4.13 -9.04
C PRO A 182 8.84 -4.43 -10.18
N ASP A 183 7.68 -5.01 -9.84
CA ASP A 183 6.63 -5.31 -10.80
C ASP A 183 5.91 -4.01 -11.21
N ASP A 184 6.15 -3.56 -12.44
CA ASP A 184 5.58 -2.31 -12.96
C ASP A 184 4.05 -2.31 -13.00
N LYS A 185 3.38 -3.47 -13.12
CA LYS A 185 1.92 -3.56 -13.02
C LYS A 185 1.46 -3.24 -11.60
N LYS A 186 2.15 -3.77 -10.59
CA LYS A 186 1.86 -3.48 -9.17
C LYS A 186 2.16 -2.03 -8.80
N VAL A 187 3.27 -1.48 -9.30
CA VAL A 187 3.61 -0.05 -9.14
C VAL A 187 2.49 0.82 -9.69
N SER A 188 2.06 0.54 -10.92
CA SER A 188 0.96 1.27 -11.57
C SER A 188 -0.34 1.17 -10.77
N LYS A 189 -0.66 -0.01 -10.26
CA LYS A 189 -1.84 -0.24 -9.41
C LYS A 189 -1.78 0.53 -8.09
N SER A 190 -0.61 0.62 -7.45
CA SER A 190 -0.41 1.41 -6.24
C SER A 190 -0.58 2.91 -6.50
N LEU A 191 -0.01 3.42 -7.59
CA LEU A 191 -0.19 4.82 -8.01
C LEU A 191 -1.65 5.12 -8.36
N LEU A 192 -2.33 4.21 -9.06
CA LEU A 192 -3.73 4.35 -9.42
C LEU A 192 -4.64 4.40 -8.18
N LYS A 193 -4.38 3.56 -7.17
CA LYS A 193 -5.08 3.63 -5.87
C LYS A 193 -4.86 4.99 -5.22
N ALA A 194 -3.63 5.51 -5.23
CA ALA A 194 -3.34 6.80 -4.64
C ALA A 194 -4.09 7.94 -5.35
N ALA A 195 -4.10 7.94 -6.68
CA ALA A 195 -4.88 8.88 -7.49
C ALA A 195 -6.39 8.74 -7.23
N TYR A 196 -6.91 7.51 -7.15
CA TYR A 196 -8.30 7.23 -6.83
C TYR A 196 -8.74 7.83 -5.49
N LEU A 197 -7.96 7.58 -4.43
CA LEU A 197 -8.25 8.10 -3.10
C LEU A 197 -8.10 9.63 -3.03
N TYR A 198 -7.19 10.20 -3.82
CA TYR A 198 -7.09 11.65 -3.98
C TYR A 198 -8.31 12.25 -4.68
N CYS A 199 -8.81 11.61 -5.74
CA CYS A 199 -10.07 12.02 -6.37
C CYS A 199 -11.24 11.91 -5.39
N PHE A 200 -11.34 10.81 -4.64
CA PHE A 200 -12.37 10.67 -3.62
C PHE A 200 -12.29 11.76 -2.55
N LEU A 201 -11.09 12.09 -2.06
CA LEU A 201 -10.90 13.16 -1.07
C LEU A 201 -11.51 14.50 -1.52
N ASN A 202 -11.44 14.80 -2.81
CA ASN A 202 -11.90 16.07 -3.38
C ASN A 202 -13.36 16.05 -3.85
N PHE A 203 -13.83 14.93 -4.40
CA PHE A 203 -15.13 14.84 -5.07
C PHE A 203 -16.15 13.96 -4.32
N GLY A 204 -15.72 13.25 -3.29
CA GLY A 204 -16.58 12.38 -2.50
C GLY A 204 -17.25 11.28 -3.33
N TYR A 205 -18.46 10.90 -2.92
CA TYR A 205 -19.17 9.76 -3.48
C TYR A 205 -19.67 9.99 -4.92
N GLU A 206 -19.82 11.23 -5.36
CA GLU A 206 -20.13 11.54 -6.76
C GLU A 206 -19.07 10.95 -7.70
N PHE A 207 -17.79 11.09 -7.35
CA PHE A 207 -16.70 10.49 -8.11
C PHE A 207 -16.71 8.97 -8.04
N ILE A 208 -16.85 8.40 -6.83
CA ILE A 208 -16.88 6.95 -6.65
C ILE A 208 -17.99 6.32 -7.48
N TYR A 209 -19.15 6.93 -7.49
CA TYR A 209 -20.30 6.38 -8.19
C TYR A 209 -20.38 6.73 -9.67
N SER A 210 -19.51 7.62 -10.14
CA SER A 210 -19.31 7.84 -11.57
C SER A 210 -18.79 6.58 -12.27
N SER A 211 -18.99 6.52 -13.59
CA SER A 211 -18.39 5.51 -14.47
C SER A 211 -16.86 5.47 -14.33
N ASN A 212 -16.21 6.63 -14.20
CA ASN A 212 -14.76 6.71 -13.98
C ASN A 212 -14.36 6.07 -12.65
N GLY A 213 -15.05 6.39 -11.54
CA GLY A 213 -14.78 5.76 -10.25
C GLY A 213 -14.94 4.24 -10.30
N GLU A 214 -15.97 3.75 -10.99
CA GLU A 214 -16.18 2.32 -11.22
C GLU A 214 -15.02 1.67 -11.99
N PHE A 215 -14.52 2.31 -13.04
CA PHE A 215 -13.37 1.81 -13.80
C PHE A 215 -12.10 1.67 -12.95
N PHE A 216 -11.80 2.67 -12.13
CA PHE A 216 -10.66 2.59 -11.21
C PHE A 216 -10.83 1.40 -10.26
N ARG A 217 -12.01 1.21 -9.68
CA ARG A 217 -12.27 0.06 -8.77
C ARG A 217 -12.10 -1.28 -9.47
N LYS A 218 -12.57 -1.44 -10.71
CA LYS A 218 -12.37 -2.67 -11.49
C LYS A 218 -10.90 -3.03 -11.64
N VAL A 219 -10.04 -2.05 -11.92
CA VAL A 219 -8.59 -2.26 -11.96
C VAL A 219 -8.04 -2.62 -10.57
N LEU A 220 -8.45 -1.89 -9.52
CA LEU A 220 -8.02 -2.14 -8.15
C LEU A 220 -8.41 -3.54 -7.66
N ASN A 221 -9.55 -4.06 -8.09
CA ASN A 221 -10.03 -5.41 -7.79
C ASN A 221 -9.42 -6.49 -8.70
N GLY A 222 -8.70 -6.12 -9.76
CA GLY A 222 -8.15 -7.06 -10.73
C GLY A 222 -9.18 -7.61 -11.73
N GLU A 223 -10.33 -6.96 -11.86
CA GLU A 223 -11.36 -7.31 -12.85
C GLU A 223 -10.96 -6.87 -14.27
N VAL A 224 -10.10 -5.85 -14.38
CA VAL A 224 -9.58 -5.31 -15.65
C VAL A 224 -8.09 -4.95 -15.49
N GLU A 225 -7.29 -5.15 -16.54
CA GLU A 225 -5.88 -4.73 -16.56
C GLU A 225 -5.73 -3.24 -16.90
N TYR A 226 -4.69 -2.60 -16.35
CA TYR A 226 -4.31 -1.22 -16.64
C TYR A 226 -3.05 -1.19 -17.54
N PRO A 227 -2.94 -0.28 -18.53
CA PRO A 227 -3.93 0.74 -18.91
C PRO A 227 -5.18 0.12 -19.55
N ILE A 228 -6.35 0.69 -19.25
CA ILE A 228 -7.61 0.26 -19.88
C ILE A 228 -7.55 0.69 -21.35
N THR A 229 -7.67 -0.28 -22.26
CA THR A 229 -7.83 -0.01 -23.69
C THR A 229 -9.31 0.23 -23.98
N VAL A 230 -9.60 1.32 -24.68
CA VAL A 230 -10.94 1.75 -25.10
C VAL A 230 -11.11 1.46 -26.58
#